data_AF-A0A1H5G6Q3-F1
#
_entry.id   AF-A0A1H5G6Q3-F1
#
_cell.length_a   1.000
_cell.length_b   1.000
_cell.length_c   1.000
_cell.angle_alpha   90.00
_cell.angle_beta   90.00
_cell.angle_gamma   90.00
#
_symmetry.space_group_name_H-M   'P 1'
#
loop_
_entity.id
_entity.type
_entity.pdbx_description
1 polymer ?
#
loop_
_entity_poly.entity_id
_entity_poly.type
_entity_poly.pdbx_seq_one_letter_code
_entity_poly.pdbx_strand_id
1 'polypeptide(L)'
;MINNQKDLFFIVAYAIMFLFIFLIAIIVFILKSRKDRINIEEKKKEIELIAKQKTILLKEIHHRVKNNLQLISGLLYLQSVKHKNDEVSAMIDESQKHINSIALVHEMLYKDDTISLVSMEKYLKELGTQLLQVSSQKKITYKLNILDVSLPVDYATTLGLIVNELITNSLKYALTSQNGIVKLSLKEIHKNEYLFKYSDNGSGYIAKKDNNNSLGQRLIKMLAEEIEADLKIENEKGLTYIFNFKID
;
A
#
# COMPACT_ATOMS: atom_id res chain seq x y z
N MET A 1 -52.78 36.01 -62.78
CA MET A 1 -53.21 36.00 -61.36
C MET A 1 -53.44 34.62 -60.74
N ILE A 2 -53.63 33.54 -61.52
CA ILE A 2 -53.92 32.19 -60.97
C ILE A 2 -52.67 31.45 -60.42
N ASN A 3 -51.44 31.84 -60.79
CA ASN A 3 -50.21 31.16 -60.35
C ASN A 3 -49.90 31.35 -58.85
N ASN A 4 -50.05 32.57 -58.32
CA ASN A 4 -49.64 32.90 -56.94
C ASN A 4 -50.41 32.10 -55.86
N GLN A 5 -51.67 31.73 -56.09
CA GLN A 5 -52.43 30.97 -55.10
C GLN A 5 -51.98 29.50 -55.03
N LYS A 6 -51.62 28.89 -56.16
CA LYS A 6 -51.11 27.52 -56.19
C LYS A 6 -49.71 27.45 -55.56
N ASP A 7 -48.85 28.42 -55.87
CA ASP A 7 -47.50 28.50 -55.31
C ASP A 7 -47.54 28.69 -53.78
N LEU A 8 -48.44 29.56 -53.29
CA LEU A 8 -48.64 29.77 -51.85
C LEU A 8 -49.12 28.49 -51.15
N PHE A 9 -50.04 27.74 -51.77
CA PHE A 9 -50.51 26.47 -51.21
C PHE A 9 -49.38 25.44 -51.06
N PHE A 10 -48.52 25.30 -52.07
CA PHE A 10 -47.37 24.38 -52.00
C PHE A 10 -46.37 24.79 -50.91
N ILE A 11 -46.05 26.09 -50.79
CA ILE A 11 -45.15 26.59 -49.74
C ILE A 11 -45.69 26.26 -48.34
N VAL A 12 -46.98 26.51 -48.11
CA VAL A 12 -47.62 26.19 -46.83
C VAL A 12 -47.60 24.68 -46.56
N ALA A 13 -47.91 23.86 -47.57
CA ALA A 13 -47.86 22.40 -47.44
C ALA A 13 -46.45 21.89 -47.08
N TYR A 14 -45.40 22.39 -47.74
CA TYR A 14 -44.01 22.02 -47.41
C TYR A 14 -43.59 22.50 -46.02
N ALA A 15 -44.01 23.70 -45.60
CA ALA A 15 -43.71 24.20 -44.26
C ALA A 15 -44.35 23.33 -43.17
N ILE A 16 -45.61 22.91 -43.36
CA ILE A 16 -46.31 22.00 -42.45
C ILE A 16 -45.61 20.63 -42.41
N MET A 17 -45.24 20.09 -43.58
CA MET A 17 -44.53 18.81 -43.66
C MET A 17 -43.16 18.88 -42.95
N PHE A 18 -42.42 19.97 -43.14
CA PHE A 18 -41.15 20.19 -42.47
C PHE A 18 -41.31 20.29 -40.95
N LEU A 19 -42.29 21.07 -40.47
CA LEU A 19 -42.62 21.16 -39.04
C LEU A 19 -42.97 19.80 -38.44
N PHE A 20 -43.71 18.98 -39.18
CA PHE A 20 -44.09 17.63 -38.73
C PHE A 20 -42.88 16.70 -38.63
N ILE A 21 -41.99 16.69 -39.63
CA ILE A 21 -40.74 15.91 -39.60
C ILE A 21 -39.84 16.39 -38.46
N PHE A 22 -39.72 17.70 -38.28
CA PHE A 22 -38.92 18.31 -37.22
C PHE A 22 -39.45 17.93 -35.82
N LEU A 23 -40.78 17.96 -35.64
CA LEU A 23 -41.43 17.52 -34.41
C LEU A 23 -41.14 16.04 -34.11
N ILE A 24 -41.23 15.16 -35.12
CA ILE A 24 -40.89 13.74 -34.99
C ILE A 24 -39.42 13.58 -34.58
N ALA A 25 -38.50 14.30 -35.22
CA ALA A 25 -37.08 14.23 -34.89
C ALA A 25 -36.80 14.63 -33.44
N ILE A 26 -37.46 15.69 -32.94
CA ILE A 26 -37.38 16.10 -31.52
C ILE A 26 -37.92 15.01 -30.60
N ILE A 27 -39.07 14.42 -30.92
CA ILE A 27 -39.66 13.35 -30.11
C ILE A 27 -38.71 12.14 -30.04
N VAL A 28 -38.17 11.70 -31.18
CA VAL A 28 -37.19 10.60 -31.23
C VAL A 28 -35.94 10.95 -30.42
N PHE A 29 -35.43 12.17 -30.55
CA PHE A 29 -34.28 12.64 -29.79
C PHE A 29 -34.53 12.62 -28.27
N ILE A 30 -35.71 13.07 -27.81
CA ILE A 30 -36.09 13.06 -26.39
C ILE A 30 -36.23 11.63 -25.88
N LEU A 31 -36.89 10.75 -26.63
CA LEU A 31 -37.07 9.34 -26.25
C LEU A 31 -35.72 8.61 -26.16
N LYS A 32 -34.83 8.82 -27.14
CA LYS A 32 -33.47 8.28 -27.13
C LYS A 32 -32.68 8.80 -25.93
N SER A 33 -32.70 10.11 -25.70
CA SER A 33 -31.99 10.73 -24.56
C SER A 33 -32.48 10.23 -23.20
N ARG A 34 -33.78 9.97 -23.06
CA ARG A 34 -34.34 9.36 -21.84
C ARG A 34 -33.86 7.92 -21.66
N LYS A 35 -33.88 7.11 -22.73
CA LYS A 35 -33.38 5.73 -22.71
C LYS A 35 -31.89 5.67 -22.36
N ASP A 36 -31.08 6.55 -22.95
CA ASP A 36 -29.65 6.63 -22.66
C ASP A 36 -29.39 7.02 -21.20
N ARG A 37 -30.15 7.97 -20.63
CA ARG A 37 -30.06 8.32 -19.20
C ARG A 37 -30.41 7.15 -18.29
N ILE A 38 -31.49 6.41 -18.59
CA ILE A 38 -31.89 5.23 -17.81
C ILE A 38 -30.78 4.17 -17.87
N ASN A 39 -30.27 3.86 -19.06
CA ASN A 39 -29.17 2.90 -19.23
C ASN A 39 -27.90 3.32 -18.49
N ILE A 40 -27.55 4.62 -18.50
CA ILE A 40 -26.39 5.15 -17.76
C ILE A 40 -26.60 5.00 -16.26
N GLU A 41 -27.78 5.35 -15.74
CA GLU A 41 -28.10 5.19 -14.32
C GLU A 41 -28.11 3.73 -13.87
N GLU A 42 -28.63 2.82 -14.71
CA GLU A 42 -28.59 1.37 -14.44
C GLU A 42 -27.15 0.85 -14.40
N LYS A 43 -26.33 1.18 -15.42
CA LYS A 43 -24.91 0.82 -15.43
C LYS A 43 -24.14 1.41 -14.26
N LYS A 44 -24.45 2.64 -13.86
CA LYS A 44 -23.83 3.30 -12.71
C LYS A 44 -24.16 2.53 -11.42
N LYS A 45 -25.42 2.17 -11.20
CA LYS A 45 -25.84 1.34 -10.06
C LYS A 45 -25.17 -0.02 -10.07
N GLU A 46 -25.04 -0.66 -11.23
CA GLU A 46 -24.34 -1.94 -11.38
C GLU A 46 -22.86 -1.82 -11.01
N ILE A 47 -22.17 -0.79 -11.51
CA ILE A 47 -20.76 -0.50 -11.18
C ILE A 47 -20.60 -0.23 -9.68
N GLU A 48 -21.48 0.58 -9.08
CA GLU A 48 -21.47 0.87 -7.64
C GLU A 48 -21.69 -0.39 -6.80
N LEU A 49 -22.61 -1.26 -7.22
CA LEU A 49 -22.85 -2.55 -6.57
C LEU A 49 -21.63 -3.47 -6.65
N ILE A 50 -21.03 -3.59 -7.83
CA ILE A 50 -19.81 -4.39 -8.05
C ILE A 50 -18.65 -3.83 -7.22
N ALA A 51 -18.47 -2.51 -7.19
CA ALA A 51 -17.44 -1.85 -6.40
C ALA A 51 -17.62 -2.16 -4.90
N LYS A 52 -18.84 -2.03 -4.38
CA LYS A 52 -19.16 -2.36 -2.99
C LYS A 52 -18.92 -3.84 -2.67
N GLN A 53 -19.31 -4.75 -3.56
CA GLN A 53 -19.06 -6.18 -3.40
C GLN A 53 -17.55 -6.49 -3.38
N LYS A 54 -16.77 -5.86 -4.26
CA LYS A 54 -15.30 -5.97 -4.27
C LYS A 54 -14.69 -5.50 -2.95
N THR A 55 -15.10 -4.35 -2.41
CA THR A 55 -14.61 -3.85 -1.12
C THR A 55 -14.91 -4.82 0.02
N ILE A 56 -16.14 -5.37 0.08
CA ILE A 56 -16.51 -6.36 1.11
C ILE A 56 -15.65 -7.63 0.98
N LEU A 57 -15.44 -8.11 -0.25
CA LEU A 57 -14.63 -9.31 -0.50
C LEU A 57 -13.16 -9.09 -0.10
N LEU A 58 -12.59 -7.94 -0.45
CA LEU A 58 -11.23 -7.57 -0.04
C LEU A 58 -11.12 -7.57 1.48
N LYS A 59 -12.06 -6.94 2.18
CA LYS A 59 -12.10 -6.93 3.65
C LYS A 59 -12.15 -8.33 4.26
N GLU A 60 -12.96 -9.23 3.70
CA GLU A 60 -13.03 -10.63 4.13
C GLU A 60 -11.71 -11.38 3.91
N ILE A 61 -11.05 -11.15 2.76
CA ILE A 61 -9.71 -11.70 2.49
C ILE A 61 -8.73 -11.21 3.56
N HIS A 62 -8.73 -9.91 3.86
CA HIS A 62 -7.81 -9.34 4.85
C HIS A 62 -8.05 -9.91 6.26
N HIS A 63 -9.31 -10.07 6.66
CA HIS A 63 -9.64 -10.74 7.91
C HIS A 63 -9.16 -12.20 7.94
N ARG A 64 -9.32 -12.95 6.85
CA ARG A 64 -8.84 -14.33 6.75
C ARG A 64 -7.32 -14.44 6.79
N VAL A 65 -6.60 -13.53 6.11
CA VAL A 65 -5.13 -13.47 6.16
C VAL A 65 -4.67 -13.25 7.60
N LYS A 66 -5.26 -12.28 8.32
CA LYS A 66 -4.97 -12.04 9.74
C LYS A 66 -5.21 -13.29 10.59
N ASN A 67 -6.36 -13.95 10.43
CA ASN A 67 -6.70 -15.17 11.18
C ASN A 67 -5.71 -16.31 10.89
N ASN A 68 -5.29 -16.48 9.63
CA ASN A 68 -4.34 -17.50 9.23
C ASN A 68 -2.94 -17.24 9.82
N LEU A 69 -2.46 -15.99 9.79
CA LEU A 69 -1.19 -15.61 10.42
C LEU A 69 -1.22 -15.87 11.93
N GLN A 70 -2.33 -15.57 12.61
CA GLN A 70 -2.51 -15.85 14.03
C GLN A 70 -2.49 -17.36 14.33
N LEU A 71 -3.17 -18.18 13.51
CA LEU A 71 -3.16 -19.63 13.65
C LEU A 71 -1.75 -20.22 13.47
N ILE A 72 -1.04 -19.81 12.42
CA ILE A 72 0.34 -20.27 12.15
C ILE A 72 1.26 -19.86 13.31
N SER A 73 1.13 -18.62 13.79
CA SER A 73 1.88 -18.14 14.97
C SER A 73 1.58 -18.99 16.21
N GLY A 74 0.32 -19.32 16.48
CA GLY A 74 -0.07 -20.20 17.59
C GLY A 74 0.45 -21.64 17.46
N LEU A 75 0.47 -22.21 16.26
CA LEU A 75 1.05 -23.53 16.00
C LEU A 75 2.56 -23.54 16.24
N LEU A 76 3.26 -22.51 15.77
CA LEU A 76 4.69 -22.33 16.03
C LEU A 76 4.97 -22.21 17.53
N TYR A 77 4.15 -21.47 18.29
CA TYR A 77 4.28 -21.38 19.75
C TYR A 77 4.23 -22.77 20.40
N LEU A 78 3.24 -23.58 20.03
CA LEU A 78 3.08 -24.94 20.56
C LEU A 78 4.28 -25.84 20.22
N GLN A 79 4.89 -25.66 19.05
CA GLN A 79 6.13 -26.36 18.68
C GLN A 79 7.33 -25.86 19.51
N SER A 80 7.46 -24.55 19.73
CA SER A 80 8.52 -23.96 20.56
C SER A 80 8.51 -24.56 21.98
N VAL A 81 7.33 -24.63 22.61
CA VAL A 81 7.16 -25.17 23.97
C VAL A 81 7.39 -26.69 24.06
N LYS A 82 7.20 -27.44 22.97
CA LYS A 82 7.33 -28.90 22.94
C LYS A 82 8.79 -29.37 22.79
N HIS A 83 9.67 -28.55 22.23
CA HIS A 83 11.07 -28.90 22.00
C HIS A 83 11.98 -28.36 23.11
N LYS A 84 12.87 -29.22 23.67
CA LYS A 84 13.85 -28.84 24.71
C LYS A 84 15.16 -28.27 24.17
N ASN A 85 15.24 -27.99 22.87
CA ASN A 85 16.44 -27.46 22.25
C ASN A 85 16.30 -25.93 22.15
N ASP A 86 17.12 -25.21 22.91
CA ASP A 86 17.13 -23.75 22.97
C ASP A 86 17.37 -23.10 21.60
N GLU A 87 18.14 -23.73 20.71
CA GLU A 87 18.38 -23.25 19.35
C GLU A 87 17.12 -23.33 18.48
N VAL A 88 16.40 -24.45 18.55
CA VAL A 88 15.15 -24.66 17.80
C VAL A 88 14.06 -23.72 18.33
N SER A 89 13.96 -23.55 19.65
CA SER A 89 13.00 -22.62 20.27
C SER A 89 13.31 -21.17 19.85
N ALA A 90 14.58 -20.77 19.82
CA ALA A 90 14.98 -19.43 19.36
C ALA A 90 14.60 -19.16 17.89
N MET A 91 14.80 -20.15 16.99
CA MET A 91 14.41 -20.03 15.57
C MET A 91 12.88 -19.93 15.39
N ILE A 92 12.12 -20.67 16.18
CA ILE A 92 10.66 -20.63 16.15
C ILE A 92 10.16 -19.27 16.67
N ASP A 93 10.72 -18.78 17.77
CA ASP A 93 10.39 -17.46 18.32
C ASP A 93 10.72 -16.32 17.33
N GLU A 94 11.82 -16.44 16.57
CA GLU A 94 12.16 -15.51 15.49
C GLU A 94 11.12 -15.55 14.37
N SER A 95 10.69 -16.75 13.95
CA SER A 95 9.65 -16.95 12.94
C SER A 95 8.30 -16.35 13.36
N GLN A 96 7.91 -16.50 14.63
CA GLN A 96 6.70 -15.88 15.16
C GLN A 96 6.76 -14.36 15.16
N LYS A 97 7.92 -13.76 15.48
CA LYS A 97 8.11 -12.31 15.42
C LYS A 97 7.90 -11.80 13.99
N HIS A 98 8.39 -12.51 12.98
CA HIS A 98 8.15 -12.15 11.58
C HIS A 98 6.67 -12.27 11.19
N ILE A 99 5.98 -13.34 11.57
CA ILE A 99 4.54 -13.50 11.28
C ILE A 99 3.72 -12.38 11.93
N ASN A 100 4.03 -12.03 13.18
CA ASN A 100 3.36 -10.93 13.88
C ASN A 100 3.64 -9.58 13.21
N SER A 101 4.85 -9.41 12.66
CA SER A 101 5.24 -8.21 11.91
C SER A 101 4.46 -8.08 10.60
N ILE A 102 4.28 -9.18 9.86
CA ILE A 102 3.44 -9.24 8.66
C ILE A 102 1.99 -8.91 9.03
N ALA A 103 1.47 -9.49 10.11
CA ALA A 103 0.11 -9.21 10.56
C ALA A 103 -0.10 -7.73 10.90
N LEU A 104 0.87 -7.09 11.58
CA LEU A 104 0.83 -5.67 11.93
C LEU A 104 0.83 -4.77 10.69
N VAL A 105 1.81 -4.96 9.80
CA VAL A 105 1.94 -4.21 8.55
C VAL A 105 0.67 -4.33 7.71
N HIS A 106 0.15 -5.54 7.59
CA HIS A 106 -1.08 -5.82 6.85
C HIS A 106 -2.31 -5.16 7.50
N GLU A 107 -2.47 -5.22 8.82
CA GLU A 107 -3.58 -4.53 9.51
C GLU A 107 -3.54 -3.01 9.32
N MET A 108 -2.35 -2.41 9.31
CA MET A 108 -2.20 -0.96 9.13
C MET A 108 -2.53 -0.49 7.71
N LEU A 109 -2.21 -1.28 6.69
CA LEU A 109 -2.41 -0.90 5.28
C LEU A 109 -3.86 -1.06 4.81
N TYR A 110 -4.61 -1.98 5.42
CA TYR A 110 -5.97 -2.32 5.00
C TYR A 110 -7.06 -1.82 5.97
N LYS A 111 -6.72 -0.84 6.80
CA LYS A 111 -7.65 -0.21 7.76
C LYS A 111 -8.65 0.74 7.09
N ASP A 112 -8.27 1.37 5.98
CA ASP A 112 -9.10 2.29 5.21
C ASP A 112 -9.49 1.66 3.85
N ASP A 113 -10.78 1.68 3.52
CA ASP A 113 -11.41 0.96 2.40
C ASP A 113 -11.01 1.45 0.98
N THR A 114 -10.03 2.38 0.85
CA THR A 114 -9.60 2.99 -0.42
C THR A 114 -8.17 2.58 -0.77
N ILE A 115 -8.04 1.41 -1.39
CA ILE A 115 -6.80 0.65 -1.53
C ILE A 115 -6.26 0.76 -2.97
N SER A 116 -5.58 1.85 -3.29
CA SER A 116 -4.70 1.87 -4.48
C SER A 116 -3.36 2.52 -4.20
N LEU A 117 -3.35 3.60 -3.41
CA LEU A 117 -2.14 4.34 -3.06
C LEU A 117 -2.10 4.64 -1.56
N VAL A 118 -0.95 4.37 -0.95
CA VAL A 118 -0.70 4.51 0.49
C VAL A 118 0.17 5.74 0.70
N SER A 119 -0.29 6.68 1.53
CA SER A 119 0.53 7.81 1.98
C SER A 119 1.66 7.33 2.88
N MET A 120 2.89 7.31 2.36
CA MET A 120 4.04 6.72 3.06
C MET A 120 4.47 7.51 4.29
N GLU A 121 4.25 8.83 4.30
CA GLU A 121 4.51 9.65 5.48
C GLU A 121 3.64 9.23 6.67
N LYS A 122 2.31 9.13 6.45
CA LYS A 122 1.36 8.70 7.50
C LYS A 122 1.65 7.28 7.94
N TYR A 123 1.82 6.38 6.97
CA TYR A 123 2.03 4.96 7.20
C TYR A 123 3.30 4.69 8.02
N LEU A 124 4.46 5.20 7.58
CA LEU A 124 5.73 4.95 8.29
C LEU A 124 5.78 5.68 9.63
N LYS A 125 5.13 6.84 9.76
CA LYS A 125 5.02 7.55 11.04
C LYS A 125 4.27 6.71 12.07
N GLU A 126 3.13 6.15 11.71
CA GLU A 126 2.34 5.29 12.59
C GLU A 126 3.12 4.00 12.92
N LEU A 127 3.71 3.35 11.91
CA LEU A 127 4.43 2.09 12.09
C LEU A 127 5.61 2.27 13.04
N GLY A 128 6.48 3.25 12.79
CA GLY A 128 7.63 3.51 13.64
C GLY A 128 7.23 3.94 15.06
N THR A 129 6.13 4.67 15.23
CA THR A 129 5.62 5.04 16.56
C THR A 129 5.20 3.80 17.35
N GLN A 130 4.43 2.89 16.74
CA GLN A 130 3.99 1.65 17.41
C GLN A 130 5.17 0.74 17.75
N LEU A 131 6.13 0.57 16.84
CA LEU A 131 7.30 -0.28 17.08
C LEU A 131 8.20 0.26 18.20
N LEU A 132 8.38 1.58 18.27
CA LEU A 132 9.22 2.21 19.29
C LEU A 132 8.55 2.29 20.66
N GLN A 133 7.20 2.27 20.73
CA GLN A 133 6.47 2.24 22.01
C GLN A 133 6.75 0.98 22.85
N VAL A 134 7.08 -0.14 22.20
CA VAL A 134 7.37 -1.41 22.88
C VAL A 134 8.75 -1.40 23.56
N SER A 135 9.63 -0.45 23.22
CA SER A 135 10.97 -0.38 23.78
C SER A 135 10.97 0.13 25.22
N SER A 136 11.63 -0.61 26.11
CA SER A 136 11.89 -0.19 27.50
C SER A 136 13.05 0.82 27.62
N GLN A 137 13.72 1.16 26.51
CA GLN A 137 14.86 2.08 26.51
C GLN A 137 14.40 3.52 26.73
N LYS A 138 15.07 4.24 27.63
CA LYS A 138 14.75 5.63 27.95
C LYS A 138 15.18 6.53 26.79
N LYS A 139 14.23 6.80 25.89
CA LYS A 139 14.19 7.88 24.88
C LYS A 139 14.89 7.59 23.54
N ILE A 140 14.12 7.06 22.59
CA ILE A 140 14.51 6.98 21.17
C ILE A 140 13.86 8.12 20.39
N THR A 141 14.65 8.86 19.62
CA THR A 141 14.16 9.91 18.73
C THR A 141 13.89 9.32 17.35
N TYR A 142 12.65 9.37 16.92
CA TYR A 142 12.24 8.95 15.58
C TYR A 142 12.13 10.16 14.64
N LYS A 143 12.89 10.16 13.55
CA LYS A 143 12.90 11.24 12.56
C LYS A 143 12.45 10.72 11.20
N LEU A 144 11.38 11.28 10.65
CA LEU A 144 10.96 11.02 9.28
C LEU A 144 11.27 12.22 8.38
N ASN A 145 11.70 11.91 7.16
CA ASN A 145 11.85 12.87 6.07
C ASN A 145 11.22 12.26 4.81
N ILE A 146 9.89 12.34 4.73
CA ILE A 146 9.07 11.80 3.66
C ILE A 146 8.14 12.94 3.23
N LEU A 147 8.16 13.31 1.95
CA LEU A 147 7.36 14.41 1.42
C LEU A 147 6.59 13.93 0.19
N ASP A 148 5.26 13.95 0.28
CA ASP A 148 4.32 13.64 -0.83
C ASP A 148 4.57 12.34 -1.61
N VAL A 149 5.12 11.31 -0.96
CA VAL A 149 5.27 9.99 -1.58
C VAL A 149 4.06 9.12 -1.26
N SER A 150 3.35 8.69 -2.31
CA SER A 150 2.30 7.67 -2.23
C SER A 150 2.67 6.47 -3.09
N LEU A 151 2.65 5.28 -2.51
CA LEU A 151 3.06 4.04 -3.19
C LEU A 151 1.89 3.07 -3.34
N PRO A 152 1.89 2.18 -4.34
CA PRO A 152 0.99 1.04 -4.37
C PRO A 152 1.14 0.19 -3.12
N VAL A 153 0.07 -0.52 -2.75
CA VAL A 153 0.00 -1.25 -1.48
C VAL A 153 1.08 -2.33 -1.36
N ASP A 154 1.44 -2.97 -2.47
CA ASP A 154 2.47 -4.01 -2.49
C ASP A 154 3.84 -3.42 -2.07
N TYR A 155 4.27 -2.31 -2.69
CA TYR A 155 5.49 -1.60 -2.30
C TYR A 155 5.44 -1.05 -0.87
N ALA A 156 4.28 -0.55 -0.44
CA ALA A 156 4.10 -0.07 0.94
C ALA A 156 4.24 -1.22 1.95
N THR A 157 3.72 -2.41 1.61
CA THR A 157 3.84 -3.64 2.41
C THR A 157 5.31 -4.04 2.55
N THR A 158 6.02 -4.16 1.42
CA THR A 158 7.44 -4.55 1.41
C THR A 158 8.30 -3.56 2.21
N LEU A 159 8.14 -2.24 2.00
CA LEU A 159 8.85 -1.24 2.78
C LEU A 159 8.49 -1.27 4.28
N GLY A 160 7.22 -1.53 4.61
CA GLY A 160 6.76 -1.70 5.99
C GLY A 160 7.48 -2.84 6.70
N LEU A 161 7.60 -3.99 6.04
CA LEU A 161 8.32 -5.16 6.55
C LEU A 161 9.82 -4.88 6.73
N ILE A 162 10.45 -4.24 5.75
CA ILE A 162 11.85 -3.81 5.83
C ILE A 162 12.06 -2.87 7.03
N VAL A 163 11.21 -1.85 7.18
CA VAL A 163 11.29 -0.89 8.29
C VAL A 163 11.11 -1.57 9.63
N ASN A 164 10.14 -2.48 9.73
CA ASN A 164 9.91 -3.22 10.96
C ASN A 164 11.14 -4.04 11.38
N GLU A 165 11.74 -4.76 10.44
CA GLU A 165 12.93 -5.56 10.71
C GLU A 165 14.13 -4.69 11.09
N LEU A 166 14.35 -3.59 10.38
CA LEU A 166 15.43 -2.65 10.67
C LEU A 166 15.27 -1.97 12.04
N ILE A 167 14.07 -1.47 12.37
CA ILE A 167 13.79 -0.89 13.71
C ILE A 167 13.97 -1.94 14.80
N THR A 168 13.44 -3.15 14.60
CA THR A 168 13.57 -4.24 15.56
C THR A 168 15.04 -4.59 15.82
N ASN A 169 15.85 -4.65 14.75
CA ASN A 169 17.28 -4.91 14.86
C ASN A 169 18.02 -3.78 15.60
N SER A 170 17.70 -2.53 15.30
CA SER A 170 18.35 -1.41 15.99
C SER A 170 17.97 -1.36 17.47
N LEU A 171 16.71 -1.65 17.83
CA LEU A 171 16.27 -1.76 19.22
C LEU A 171 16.99 -2.87 19.99
N LYS A 172 17.11 -4.06 19.39
CA LYS A 172 17.70 -5.24 20.04
C LYS A 172 19.22 -5.15 20.15
N TYR A 173 19.88 -4.66 19.12
CA TYR A 173 21.33 -4.88 18.94
C TYR A 173 22.16 -3.59 18.88
N ALA A 174 21.59 -2.47 18.43
CA ALA A 174 22.36 -1.26 18.10
C ALA A 174 22.19 -0.11 19.10
N LEU A 175 20.97 0.12 19.61
CA LEU A 175 20.60 1.30 20.39
C LEU A 175 20.75 1.08 21.90
N THR A 176 21.95 0.70 22.36
CA THR A 176 22.22 0.45 23.79
C THR A 176 22.43 1.73 24.63
N SER A 177 22.44 2.91 24.01
CA SER A 177 22.69 4.20 24.66
C SER A 177 21.41 4.98 25.00
N GLN A 178 21.50 5.96 25.90
CA GLN A 178 20.34 6.76 26.38
C GLN A 178 19.77 7.76 25.35
N ASN A 179 20.32 7.85 24.13
CA ASN A 179 19.87 8.79 23.09
C ASN A 179 19.87 8.14 21.70
N GLY A 180 19.14 7.03 21.57
CA GLY A 180 18.97 6.37 20.28
C GLY A 180 18.24 7.28 19.27
N ILE A 181 18.68 7.27 18.03
CA ILE A 181 18.08 8.00 16.91
C ILE A 181 17.85 7.01 15.78
N VAL A 182 16.61 6.92 15.33
CA VAL A 182 16.23 6.24 14.09
C VAL A 182 15.76 7.29 13.11
N LYS A 183 16.29 7.24 11.88
CA LYS A 183 15.88 8.13 10.79
C LYS A 183 15.40 7.32 9.60
N LEU A 184 14.26 7.72 9.06
CA LEU A 184 13.76 7.26 7.77
C LEU A 184 13.69 8.44 6.80
N SER A 185 14.08 8.22 5.57
CA SER A 185 13.73 9.11 4.47
C SER A 185 13.26 8.34 3.26
N LEU A 186 12.27 8.88 2.57
CA LEU A 186 11.77 8.35 1.31
C LEU A 186 11.52 9.54 0.39
N LYS A 187 12.10 9.50 -0.81
CA LYS A 187 11.99 10.56 -1.80
C LYS A 187 11.86 9.97 -3.18
N GLU A 188 11.01 10.57 -4.01
CA GLU A 188 11.07 10.39 -5.46
C GLU A 188 12.23 11.23 -6.00
N ILE A 189 13.23 10.57 -6.61
CA ILE A 189 14.44 11.23 -7.14
C ILE A 189 14.34 11.50 -8.65
N HIS A 190 13.59 10.67 -9.36
CA HIS A 190 13.13 10.86 -10.75
C HIS A 190 11.71 10.30 -10.86
N LYS A 191 11.04 10.52 -11.99
CA LYS A 191 9.69 10.00 -12.22
C LYS A 191 9.64 8.49 -11.95
N ASN A 192 8.83 8.10 -10.97
CA ASN A 192 8.67 6.73 -10.49
C ASN A 192 9.95 6.04 -9.95
N GLU A 193 11.02 6.77 -9.67
CA GLU A 193 12.25 6.25 -9.06
C GLU A 193 12.38 6.79 -7.65
N TYR A 194 12.51 5.89 -6.67
CA TYR A 194 12.44 6.20 -5.26
C TYR A 194 13.72 5.81 -4.53
N LEU A 195 14.21 6.72 -3.70
CA LEU A 195 15.30 6.49 -2.78
C LEU A 195 14.75 6.39 -1.36
N PHE A 196 14.74 5.17 -0.83
CA PHE A 196 14.44 4.89 0.57
C PHE A 196 15.74 4.73 1.36
N LYS A 197 15.82 5.39 2.52
CA LYS A 197 16.98 5.31 3.40
C LYS A 197 16.54 5.14 4.85
N TYR A 198 17.11 4.12 5.48
CA TYR A 198 17.06 3.88 6.92
C TYR A 198 18.43 4.21 7.51
N SER A 199 18.48 4.86 8.68
CA SER A 199 19.72 4.96 9.45
C SER A 199 19.46 5.00 10.96
N ASP A 200 20.32 4.35 11.73
CA ASP A 200 20.41 4.53 13.19
C ASP A 200 21.77 5.08 13.63
N ASN A 201 21.86 5.56 14.88
CA ASN A 201 23.10 6.02 15.50
C ASN A 201 23.68 5.01 16.51
N GLY A 202 23.34 3.73 16.37
CA GLY A 202 23.78 2.67 17.27
C GLY A 202 25.24 2.27 17.06
N SER A 203 25.63 1.16 17.67
CA SER A 203 26.98 0.59 17.57
C SER A 203 27.37 0.08 16.17
N GLY A 204 26.44 0.14 15.20
CA GLY A 204 26.63 -0.40 13.86
C GLY A 204 26.71 -1.93 13.85
N TYR A 205 27.12 -2.49 12.72
CA TYR A 205 27.33 -3.93 12.58
C TYR A 205 28.78 -4.30 13.00
N ILE A 206 28.95 -5.08 14.06
CA ILE A 206 30.26 -5.70 14.35
C ILE A 206 30.40 -6.88 13.40
N ALA A 207 31.18 -6.71 12.32
CA ALA A 207 31.53 -7.77 11.40
C ALA A 207 32.38 -8.84 12.10
N LYS A 208 31.74 -9.73 12.89
CA LYS A 208 32.35 -11.02 13.20
C LYS A 208 32.20 -11.91 11.97
N LYS A 209 33.37 -12.29 11.46
CA LYS A 209 33.72 -12.85 10.14
C LYS A 209 32.95 -14.10 9.65
N ASP A 210 31.91 -14.56 10.34
CA ASP A 210 31.20 -15.82 10.03
C ASP A 210 29.65 -15.77 10.09
N ASN A 211 29.01 -14.65 10.43
CA ASN A 211 27.55 -14.57 10.59
C ASN A 211 26.82 -13.93 9.40
N ASN A 212 27.21 -14.30 8.18
CA ASN A 212 26.76 -13.66 6.92
C ASN A 212 25.25 -13.78 6.59
N ASN A 213 24.38 -14.18 7.52
CA ASN A 213 23.11 -14.79 7.13
C ASN A 213 22.06 -14.89 8.27
N SER A 214 21.94 -13.90 9.16
CA SER A 214 20.78 -13.87 10.07
C SER A 214 19.49 -13.86 9.25
N LEU A 215 18.43 -14.50 9.76
CA LEU A 215 17.17 -14.64 9.05
C LEU A 215 16.60 -13.25 8.66
N GLY A 216 16.70 -12.27 9.56
CA GLY A 216 16.33 -10.88 9.29
C GLY A 216 17.09 -10.22 8.13
N GLN A 217 18.40 -10.44 8.01
CA GLN A 217 19.18 -9.90 6.88
C GLN A 217 18.80 -10.57 5.55
N ARG A 218 18.51 -11.88 5.57
CA ARG A 218 18.00 -12.58 4.39
C ARG A 218 16.63 -12.07 4.00
N LEU A 219 15.75 -11.82 4.97
CA LEU A 219 14.43 -11.23 4.74
C LEU A 219 14.55 -9.86 4.08
N ILE A 220 15.38 -8.96 4.61
CA ILE A 220 15.59 -7.63 4.01
C ILE A 220 16.09 -7.74 2.55
N LYS A 221 16.99 -8.69 2.25
CA LYS A 221 17.48 -8.91 0.89
C LYS A 221 16.38 -9.44 -0.04
N MET A 222 15.61 -10.44 0.38
CA MET A 222 14.48 -10.97 -0.41
C MET A 222 13.43 -9.91 -0.68
N LEU A 223 13.11 -9.08 0.32
CA LEU A 223 12.16 -7.96 0.18
C LEU A 223 12.73 -6.86 -0.73
N ALA A 224 14.04 -6.60 -0.69
CA ALA A 224 14.67 -5.67 -1.64
C ALA A 224 14.59 -6.19 -3.08
N GLU A 225 14.81 -7.50 -3.28
CA GLU A 225 14.65 -8.16 -4.59
C GLU A 225 13.21 -8.11 -5.09
N GLU A 226 12.21 -8.26 -4.22
CA GLU A 226 10.78 -8.20 -4.56
C GLU A 226 10.37 -6.85 -5.20
N ILE A 227 10.98 -5.75 -4.76
CA ILE A 227 10.75 -4.41 -5.33
C ILE A 227 11.87 -3.98 -6.29
N GLU A 228 12.71 -4.92 -6.72
CA GLU A 228 13.84 -4.69 -7.62
C GLU A 228 14.77 -3.55 -7.17
N ALA A 229 14.99 -3.43 -5.86
CA ALA A 229 15.80 -2.38 -5.29
C ALA A 229 17.31 -2.68 -5.37
N ASP A 230 18.09 -1.70 -5.78
CA ASP A 230 19.53 -1.68 -5.55
C ASP A 230 19.79 -1.35 -4.07
N LEU A 231 20.27 -2.35 -3.32
CA LEU A 231 20.53 -2.27 -1.89
C LEU A 231 22.01 -1.97 -1.60
N LYS A 232 22.24 -0.85 -0.91
CA LYS A 232 23.55 -0.47 -0.35
C LYS A 232 23.48 -0.38 1.18
N ILE A 233 24.50 -0.91 1.84
CA ILE A 233 24.65 -0.88 3.30
C ILE A 233 25.92 -0.11 3.67
N GLU A 234 25.78 0.85 4.58
CA GLU A 234 26.88 1.67 5.09
C GLU A 234 26.95 1.53 6.62
N ASN A 235 28.16 1.37 7.16
CA ASN A 235 28.42 1.11 8.58
C ASN A 235 29.39 2.13 9.18
N GLU A 236 29.19 3.41 8.86
CA GLU A 236 30.00 4.52 9.36
C GLU A 236 29.17 5.35 10.35
N LYS A 237 29.53 5.32 11.65
CA LYS A 237 28.83 6.03 12.74
C LYS A 237 27.37 5.61 12.96
N GLY A 238 27.13 4.30 12.90
CA GLY A 238 25.81 3.67 12.97
C GLY A 238 25.57 2.78 11.76
N LEU A 239 24.35 2.27 11.62
CA LEU A 239 23.98 1.42 10.48
C LEU A 239 23.03 2.17 9.55
N THR A 240 23.31 2.10 8.25
CA THR A 240 22.51 2.75 7.22
C THR A 240 22.20 1.77 6.09
N TYR A 241 20.92 1.67 5.71
CA TYR A 241 20.47 0.95 4.53
C TYR A 241 19.91 1.95 3.52
N ILE A 242 20.25 1.77 2.25
CA ILE A 242 19.83 2.61 1.14
C ILE A 242 19.26 1.69 0.08
N PHE A 243 18.02 1.93 -0.33
CA PHE A 243 17.31 1.17 -1.34
C PHE A 243 16.92 2.14 -2.46
N ASN A 244 17.39 1.89 -3.68
CA ASN A 244 16.94 2.61 -4.87
C ASN A 244 16.11 1.68 -5.75
N PHE A 245 14.85 2.04 -6.02
CA PHE A 245 13.93 1.19 -6.77
C PHE A 245 13.02 2.00 -7.70
N LYS A 246 12.43 1.33 -8.69
CA LYS A 246 11.51 1.92 -9.65
C LYS A 246 10.14 1.27 -9.58
N ILE A 247 9.12 2.04 -9.93
CA ILE A 247 7.74 1.56 -10.04
C ILE A 247 7.30 1.75 -11.49
N ASP A 248 6.85 0.66 -12.10
CA ASP A 248 6.32 0.68 -13.47
C ASP A 248 4.84 1.12 -13.52
#